data_AF-A0A3N5MGR5-F1
#
_entry.id   AF-A0A3N5MGR5-F1
#
_cell.length_a   1.000
_cell.length_b   1.000
_cell.length_c   1.000
_cell.angle_alpha   90.00
_cell.angle_beta   90.00
_cell.angle_gamma   90.00
#
_symmetry.space_group_name_H-M   'P 1'
#
loop_
_entity.id
_entity.type
_entity.pdbx_description
1 polymer ?
#
loop_
_entity_poly.entity_id
_entity_poly.type
_entity_poly.pdbx_seq_one_letter_code
_entity_poly.pdbx_strand_id
1 'polypeptide(L)'
;MTNHPPRLPLLAAATALALGLVCGVLVAASRSARASTEAVSVPPVSTGTPGSARDSIEVVRAYFDDPNMVALLAAWIEPWEVHPSEGYLVVAVTPEQRKRLEEAVFRLEPDPGLTQTLHKPPLSIPEQVAGIQGYPCYRTVEETFASAQAIANRYPYLAKWVDVGNSWEKDAPGGSPGYDLLVLRLTNRAVSGPKPRLFLLSAIHAREYATAELSLR
;
A
#
# COMPACT_ATOMS: atom_id res chain seq x y z
N MET A 1 57.27 -58.98 13.85
CA MET A 1 55.85 -59.38 13.92
C MET A 1 55.09 -58.46 12.97
N THR A 2 55.22 -58.71 11.66
CA THR A 2 54.35 -59.53 10.78
C THR A 2 53.41 -58.63 10.00
N ASN A 3 53.90 -58.26 8.81
CA ASN A 3 53.17 -57.80 7.64
C ASN A 3 52.28 -58.91 7.04
N HIS A 4 51.41 -58.46 6.11
CA HIS A 4 50.68 -59.20 5.06
C HIS A 4 49.30 -59.80 5.40
N PRO A 5 48.43 -60.04 4.39
CA PRO A 5 48.03 -59.19 3.23
C PRO A 5 46.49 -59.29 2.97
N PRO A 6 45.92 -58.63 1.93
CA PRO A 6 44.53 -58.85 1.55
C PRO A 6 44.35 -60.18 0.81
N ARG A 7 43.14 -60.77 0.87
CA ARG A 7 42.76 -61.94 0.08
C ARG A 7 41.56 -61.63 -0.81
N LEU A 8 41.75 -61.95 -2.09
CA LEU A 8 40.82 -61.93 -3.21
C LEU A 8 40.46 -63.41 -3.56
N PRO A 9 39.60 -63.68 -4.55
CA PRO A 9 38.26 -64.27 -4.44
C PRO A 9 38.20 -65.80 -4.64
N LEU A 10 37.01 -66.41 -4.47
CA LEU A 10 36.70 -67.70 -5.06
C LEU A 10 35.24 -67.77 -5.57
N LEU A 11 35.11 -68.24 -6.81
CA LEU A 11 33.89 -68.63 -7.51
C LEU A 11 33.20 -69.82 -6.81
N ALA A 12 31.86 -69.88 -6.86
CA ALA A 12 31.09 -70.82 -7.70
C ALA A 12 29.73 -71.25 -7.11
N ALA A 13 28.76 -71.34 -8.03
CA ALA A 13 27.65 -72.29 -8.12
C ALA A 13 26.36 -72.12 -7.26
N ALA A 14 25.34 -71.61 -7.96
CA ALA A 14 24.04 -72.26 -8.23
C ALA A 14 23.09 -72.60 -7.06
N THR A 15 21.91 -71.97 -7.08
CA THR A 15 20.62 -72.68 -7.25
C THR A 15 19.49 -71.69 -7.56
N ALA A 16 18.63 -72.11 -8.49
CA ALA A 16 17.50 -71.35 -9.00
C ALA A 16 16.32 -71.34 -8.02
N LEU A 17 15.60 -70.22 -7.94
CA LEU A 17 14.14 -70.25 -7.78
C LEU A 17 13.54 -69.04 -8.49
N ALA A 18 12.75 -69.34 -9.52
CA ALA A 18 11.94 -68.37 -10.22
C ALA A 18 10.78 -67.92 -9.33
N LEU A 19 10.54 -66.62 -9.24
CA LEU A 19 9.21 -66.07 -9.01
C LEU A 19 9.16 -64.67 -9.63
N GLY A 20 8.26 -64.49 -10.59
CA GLY A 20 8.14 -63.26 -11.37
C GLY A 20 7.78 -62.06 -10.49
N LEU A 21 8.40 -60.92 -10.79
CA LEU A 21 7.92 -59.63 -10.32
C LEU A 21 7.83 -58.69 -11.53
N VAL A 22 6.61 -58.26 -11.78
CA VAL A 22 6.19 -57.33 -12.82
C VAL A 22 7.00 -56.03 -12.73
N CYS A 23 7.54 -55.62 -13.87
CA CYS A 23 8.21 -54.33 -14.06
C CYS A 23 7.16 -53.20 -13.98
N GLY A 24 6.99 -52.62 -12.79
CA GLY A 24 6.23 -51.39 -12.59
C GLY A 24 7.14 -50.17 -12.76
N VAL A 25 7.09 -49.52 -13.92
CA VAL A 25 7.67 -48.19 -14.13
C VAL A 25 6.89 -47.19 -13.27
N LEU A 26 7.48 -46.76 -12.16
CA LEU A 26 6.99 -45.62 -11.38
C LEU A 26 7.33 -44.33 -12.14
N VAL A 27 6.40 -43.86 -12.97
CA VAL A 27 6.41 -42.48 -13.47
C VAL A 27 6.01 -41.58 -12.30
N ALA A 28 6.99 -40.93 -11.68
CA ALA A 28 6.74 -39.85 -10.74
C ALA A 28 6.17 -38.64 -11.51
N ALA A 29 4.86 -38.45 -11.43
CA ALA A 29 4.20 -37.26 -11.94
C ALA A 29 4.60 -36.05 -11.08
N SER A 30 5.50 -35.22 -11.58
CA SER A 30 5.79 -33.91 -11.02
C SER A 30 4.57 -33.00 -11.19
N ARG A 31 3.83 -32.77 -10.10
CA ARG A 31 2.79 -31.74 -10.07
C ARG A 31 3.46 -30.37 -10.10
N SER A 32 3.48 -29.76 -11.27
CA SER A 32 3.79 -28.34 -11.43
C SER A 32 2.68 -27.54 -10.75
N ALA A 33 3.00 -26.90 -9.62
CA ALA A 33 2.10 -25.98 -8.95
C ALA A 33 1.97 -24.73 -9.82
N ARG A 34 0.84 -24.58 -10.52
CA ARG A 34 0.43 -23.29 -11.08
C ARG A 34 0.16 -22.36 -9.89
N ALA A 35 0.93 -21.29 -9.79
CA ALA A 35 0.55 -20.15 -8.97
C ALA A 35 -0.75 -19.56 -9.55
N SER A 36 -1.84 -19.67 -8.80
CA SER A 36 -3.10 -19.01 -9.12
C SER A 36 -2.94 -17.53 -8.81
N THR A 37 -2.88 -16.69 -9.85
CA THR A 37 -3.06 -15.24 -9.69
C THR A 37 -4.55 -15.03 -9.45
N GLU A 38 -4.95 -15.00 -8.18
CA GLU A 38 -6.32 -14.65 -7.80
C GLU A 38 -6.44 -13.13 -7.92
N ALA A 39 -7.14 -12.66 -8.94
CA ALA A 39 -7.48 -11.25 -9.08
C ALA A 39 -8.45 -10.90 -7.94
N VAL A 40 -7.98 -10.08 -7.00
CA VAL A 40 -8.84 -9.51 -5.95
C VAL A 40 -9.90 -8.67 -6.65
N SER A 41 -11.15 -9.13 -6.58
CA SER A 41 -12.30 -8.39 -7.09
C SER A 41 -12.53 -7.16 -6.23
N VAL A 42 -12.36 -5.98 -6.82
CA VAL A 42 -12.82 -4.72 -6.22
C VAL A 42 -14.35 -4.78 -6.19
N PRO A 43 -15.01 -4.64 -5.03
CA PRO A 43 -16.47 -4.67 -4.98
C PRO A 43 -17.04 -3.47 -5.75
N PRO A 44 -18.17 -3.64 -6.48
CA PRO A 44 -18.82 -2.51 -7.13
C PRO A 44 -19.32 -1.53 -6.07
N VAL A 45 -18.94 -0.26 -6.22
CA VAL A 45 -19.43 0.84 -5.38
C VAL A 45 -20.93 1.00 -5.59
N SER A 46 -21.67 1.02 -4.48
CA SER A 46 -23.08 1.43 -4.47
C SER A 46 -23.22 2.81 -5.10
N THR A 47 -24.02 2.90 -6.16
CA THR A 47 -24.53 4.17 -6.68
C THR A 47 -25.22 4.90 -5.54
N GLY A 48 -24.70 6.06 -5.14
CA GLY A 48 -25.19 6.82 -4.01
C GLY A 48 -26.70 7.04 -4.08
N THR A 49 -27.40 6.63 -3.02
CA THR A 49 -28.80 6.98 -2.79
C THR A 49 -28.88 8.48 -2.53
N PRO A 50 -29.77 9.24 -3.20
CA PRO A 50 -30.05 10.63 -2.84
C PRO A 50 -30.45 10.72 -1.36
N GLY A 51 -29.80 11.58 -0.58
CA GLY A 51 -29.99 11.66 0.89
C GLY A 51 -28.95 10.85 1.68
N SER A 52 -27.77 10.63 1.12
CA SER A 52 -26.69 9.92 1.79
C SER A 52 -26.12 10.76 2.95
N ALA A 53 -25.54 10.12 3.97
CA ALA A 53 -24.87 10.83 5.08
C ALA A 53 -23.74 11.79 4.63
N ARG A 54 -23.27 11.67 3.38
CA ARG A 54 -22.37 12.64 2.76
C ARG A 54 -23.05 13.95 2.41
N ASP A 55 -24.32 13.94 2.00
CA ASP A 55 -25.05 15.13 1.57
C ASP A 55 -25.32 16.08 2.76
N SER A 56 -25.24 15.56 4.00
CA SER A 56 -25.34 16.34 5.24
C SER A 56 -24.01 16.89 5.75
N ILE A 57 -22.88 16.64 5.07
CA ILE A 57 -21.58 17.17 5.48
C ILE A 57 -21.46 18.60 4.95
N GLU A 58 -21.01 19.53 5.79
CA GLU A 58 -20.65 20.86 5.37
C GLU A 58 -19.18 21.15 5.69
N VAL A 59 -18.54 22.01 4.92
CA VAL A 59 -17.23 22.54 5.24
C VAL A 59 -17.41 23.88 5.94
N VAL A 60 -16.78 24.05 7.09
CA VAL A 60 -16.82 25.28 7.88
C VAL A 60 -15.41 25.79 8.17
N ARG A 61 -15.31 27.11 8.34
CA ARG A 61 -14.20 27.77 9.01
C ARG A 61 -14.51 27.84 10.50
N ALA A 62 -13.73 27.14 11.30
CA ALA A 62 -13.83 27.17 12.76
C ALA A 62 -12.79 28.15 13.31
N TYR A 63 -13.24 29.28 13.83
CA TYR A 63 -12.34 30.31 14.36
C TYR A 63 -11.89 29.98 15.78
N PHE A 64 -10.65 30.33 16.09
CA PHE A 64 -10.03 30.17 17.40
C PHE A 64 -9.19 31.40 17.76
N ASP A 65 -9.12 31.68 19.05
CA ASP A 65 -8.29 32.72 19.66
C ASP A 65 -7.23 32.13 20.62
N ASP A 66 -7.43 30.89 21.09
CA ASP A 66 -6.45 30.11 21.83
C ASP A 66 -5.92 28.93 20.97
N PRO A 67 -4.59 28.81 20.76
CA PRO A 67 -3.98 27.64 20.12
C PRO A 67 -4.37 26.28 20.72
N ASN A 68 -4.76 26.21 21.99
CA ASN A 68 -5.25 24.96 22.60
C ASN A 68 -6.56 24.46 21.95
N MET A 69 -7.37 25.36 21.39
CA MET A 69 -8.60 24.98 20.67
C MET A 69 -8.27 24.14 19.43
N VAL A 70 -7.16 24.43 18.74
CA VAL A 70 -6.70 23.63 17.59
C VAL A 70 -6.46 22.19 18.03
N ALA A 71 -5.77 21.97 19.15
CA ALA A 71 -5.50 20.64 19.69
C ALA A 71 -6.79 19.92 20.13
N LEU A 72 -7.72 20.64 20.76
CA LEU A 72 -9.02 20.10 21.18
C LEU A 72 -9.86 19.60 19.99
N LEU A 73 -9.85 20.34 18.88
CA LEU A 73 -10.51 19.93 17.64
C LEU A 73 -9.77 18.73 17.01
N ALA A 74 -8.46 18.85 16.81
CA ALA A 74 -7.64 17.85 16.14
C ALA A 74 -7.62 16.47 16.85
N ALA A 75 -7.98 16.41 18.13
CA ALA A 75 -8.05 15.17 18.89
C ALA A 75 -9.14 14.18 18.42
N TRP A 76 -10.14 14.65 17.67
CA TRP A 76 -11.27 13.80 17.26
C TRP A 76 -11.81 14.10 15.85
N ILE A 77 -11.38 15.19 15.23
CA ILE A 77 -11.67 15.49 13.83
C ILE A 77 -10.44 16.09 13.18
N GLU A 78 -10.09 15.60 12.00
CA GLU A 78 -8.89 16.07 11.30
C GLU A 78 -9.21 17.35 10.51
N PRO A 79 -8.59 18.50 10.82
CA PRO A 79 -8.73 19.70 10.01
C PRO A 79 -8.05 19.51 8.66
N TRP A 80 -8.64 20.04 7.60
CA TRP A 80 -8.04 20.05 6.27
C TRP A 80 -6.93 21.10 6.17
N GLU A 81 -7.16 22.24 6.79
CA GLU A 81 -6.23 23.38 6.80
C GLU A 81 -6.23 24.03 8.18
N VAL A 82 -5.09 24.60 8.55
CA VAL A 82 -4.93 25.42 9.75
C VAL A 82 -4.32 26.75 9.32
N HIS A 83 -4.97 27.85 9.69
CA HIS A 83 -4.58 29.23 9.37
C HIS A 83 -4.31 30.00 10.67
N PRO A 84 -3.11 29.86 11.29
CA PRO A 84 -2.83 30.42 12.61
C PRO A 84 -2.78 31.94 12.65
N SER A 85 -2.33 32.58 11.57
CA SER A 85 -2.28 34.04 11.44
C SER A 85 -3.67 34.67 11.36
N GLU A 86 -4.60 33.98 10.72
CA GLU A 86 -5.98 34.41 10.53
C GLU A 86 -6.93 33.90 11.64
N GLY A 87 -6.46 32.96 12.46
CA GLY A 87 -7.19 32.41 13.61
C GLY A 87 -8.35 31.49 13.22
N TYR A 88 -8.20 30.63 12.21
CA TYR A 88 -9.23 29.63 11.88
C TYR A 88 -8.68 28.30 11.34
N LEU A 89 -9.50 27.25 11.44
CA LEU A 89 -9.29 25.95 10.79
C LEU A 89 -10.35 25.72 9.72
N VAL A 90 -10.02 24.95 8.67
CA VAL A 90 -11.00 24.46 7.70
C VAL A 90 -11.31 23.00 8.02
N VAL A 91 -12.58 22.67 8.22
CA VAL A 91 -13.00 21.33 8.63
C VAL A 91 -14.34 20.94 8.01
N ALA A 92 -14.45 19.69 7.55
CA ALA A 92 -15.71 19.11 7.11
C ALA A 92 -16.42 18.46 8.30
N VAL A 93 -17.68 18.82 8.54
CA VAL A 93 -18.44 18.45 9.74
C VAL A 93 -19.80 17.85 9.38
N THR A 94 -20.22 16.82 10.11
CA THR A 94 -21.63 16.42 10.17
C THR A 94 -22.43 17.38 11.05
N PRO A 95 -23.77 17.35 11.03
CA PRO A 95 -24.59 18.16 11.93
C PRO A 95 -24.26 17.96 13.42
N GLU A 96 -23.95 16.73 13.83
CA GLU A 96 -23.55 16.41 15.21
C GLU A 96 -22.18 16.99 15.56
N GLN A 97 -21.22 16.92 14.64
CA GLN A 97 -19.88 17.48 14.83
C GLN A 97 -19.93 19.01 14.88
N ARG A 98 -20.76 19.63 14.03
CA ARG A 98 -21.02 21.08 14.07
C ARG A 98 -21.55 21.51 15.44
N LYS A 99 -22.58 20.82 15.94
CA LYS A 99 -23.15 21.10 17.27
C LYS A 99 -22.10 20.96 18.37
N ARG A 100 -21.26 19.92 18.30
CA ARG A 100 -20.16 19.71 19.27
C ARG A 100 -19.13 20.86 19.23
N LEU A 101 -18.82 21.38 18.06
CA LEU A 101 -17.92 22.54 17.92
C LEU A 101 -18.54 23.83 18.48
N GLU A 102 -19.83 24.06 18.23
CA GLU A 102 -20.57 25.19 18.81
C GLU A 102 -20.63 25.11 20.35
N GLU A 103 -20.86 23.91 20.91
CA GLU A 103 -20.80 23.67 22.36
C GLU A 103 -19.38 23.86 22.93
N ALA A 104 -18.36 23.59 22.14
CA ALA A 104 -16.96 23.89 22.44
C ALA A 104 -16.58 25.35 22.14
N VAL A 105 -17.57 26.23 21.95
CA VAL A 105 -17.44 27.69 21.82
C VAL A 105 -16.70 28.14 20.55
N PHE A 106 -16.55 27.28 19.55
CA PHE A 106 -16.04 27.70 18.25
C PHE A 106 -17.05 28.58 17.53
N ARG A 107 -16.58 29.70 16.98
CA ARG A 107 -17.34 30.47 16.00
C ARG A 107 -17.19 29.79 14.64
N LEU A 108 -18.28 29.30 14.08
CA LEU A 108 -18.29 28.58 12.80
C LEU A 108 -18.86 29.46 11.69
N GLU A 109 -18.15 29.53 10.56
CA GLU A 109 -18.66 30.13 9.32
C GLU A 109 -18.72 29.06 8.22
N PRO A 110 -19.87 28.84 7.57
CA PRO A 110 -19.95 27.93 6.44
C PRO A 110 -19.04 28.37 5.28
N ASP A 111 -18.36 27.41 4.65
CA ASP A 111 -17.64 27.59 3.40
C ASP A 111 -18.42 26.89 2.26
N PRO A 112 -19.35 27.59 1.59
CA PRO A 112 -20.20 26.98 0.57
C PRO A 112 -19.41 26.53 -0.67
N GLY A 113 -18.27 27.17 -0.95
CA GLY A 113 -17.41 26.80 -2.08
C GLY A 113 -16.73 25.45 -1.88
N LEU A 114 -16.14 25.25 -0.69
CA LEU A 114 -15.56 23.97 -0.32
C LEU A 114 -16.62 22.89 -0.09
N THR A 115 -17.77 23.24 0.49
CA THR A 115 -18.92 22.31 0.64
C THR A 115 -19.41 21.83 -0.71
N GLN A 116 -19.59 22.73 -1.68
CA GLN A 116 -19.97 22.35 -3.04
C GLN A 116 -18.90 21.45 -3.68
N THR A 117 -17.62 21.72 -3.43
CA THR A 117 -16.52 20.91 -3.96
C THR A 117 -16.51 19.51 -3.36
N LEU A 118 -16.73 19.38 -2.05
CA LEU A 118 -16.86 18.10 -1.35
C LEU A 118 -18.00 17.24 -1.92
N HIS A 119 -19.12 17.86 -2.27
CA HIS A 119 -20.30 17.16 -2.82
C HIS A 119 -20.20 16.86 -4.32
N LYS A 120 -19.17 17.33 -5.03
CA LYS A 120 -18.98 16.96 -6.43
C LYS A 120 -18.57 15.48 -6.50
N PRO A 121 -19.37 14.61 -7.15
CA PRO A 121 -18.98 13.23 -7.32
C PRO A 121 -17.72 13.15 -8.20
N PRO A 122 -16.76 12.26 -7.89
CA PRO A 122 -15.63 12.02 -8.77
C PRO A 122 -16.15 11.52 -10.12
N LEU A 123 -15.77 12.21 -11.20
CA LEU A 123 -16.20 11.88 -12.56
C LEU A 123 -15.43 10.66 -13.06
N SER A 124 -16.03 9.47 -12.97
CA SER A 124 -15.50 8.29 -13.67
C SER A 124 -15.62 8.49 -15.17
N ILE A 125 -14.51 8.32 -15.91
CA ILE A 125 -14.57 8.16 -17.36
C ILE A 125 -14.95 6.70 -17.67
N PRO A 126 -15.84 6.42 -18.64
CA PRO A 126 -16.32 5.05 -18.93
C PRO A 126 -15.22 4.03 -19.24
N GLU A 127 -14.08 4.50 -19.74
CA GLU A 127 -12.93 3.68 -20.13
C GLU A 127 -12.03 3.32 -18.94
N GLN A 128 -12.23 3.93 -17.77
CA GLN A 128 -11.46 3.64 -16.57
C GLN A 128 -11.94 2.34 -15.94
N VAL A 129 -11.25 1.25 -16.26
CA VAL A 129 -11.53 -0.10 -15.73
C VAL A 129 -10.69 -0.47 -14.50
N ALA A 130 -9.72 0.36 -14.12
CA ALA A 130 -8.82 0.19 -12.97
C ALA A 130 -8.32 1.57 -12.47
N GLY A 131 -7.53 1.60 -11.39
CA GLY A 131 -6.96 2.83 -10.86
C GLY A 131 -7.87 3.57 -9.85
N ILE A 132 -7.47 4.78 -9.47
CA ILE A 132 -8.26 5.62 -8.55
C ILE A 132 -9.43 6.25 -9.31
N GLN A 133 -10.66 5.86 -8.95
CA GLN A 133 -11.88 6.29 -9.64
C GLN A 133 -12.01 7.82 -9.68
N GLY A 134 -12.18 8.37 -10.89
CA GLY A 134 -12.28 9.82 -11.14
C GLY A 134 -10.96 10.60 -11.04
N TYR A 135 -9.86 9.87 -10.82
CA TYR A 135 -8.51 10.39 -10.72
C TYR A 135 -7.55 9.55 -11.60
N PRO A 136 -7.84 9.35 -12.91
CA PRO A 136 -7.15 8.38 -13.75
C PRO A 136 -5.65 8.66 -13.96
N CYS A 137 -5.19 9.87 -13.70
CA CYS A 137 -3.77 10.23 -13.79
C CYS A 137 -2.96 9.87 -12.53
N TYR A 138 -3.63 9.47 -11.45
CA TYR A 138 -3.00 9.06 -10.20
C TYR A 138 -2.94 7.55 -10.10
N ARG A 139 -1.75 7.03 -9.80
CA ARG A 139 -1.53 5.58 -9.66
C ARG A 139 -2.10 5.05 -8.35
N THR A 140 -2.53 3.79 -8.37
CA THR A 140 -2.74 3.00 -7.14
C THR A 140 -1.41 2.67 -6.46
N VAL A 141 -1.47 2.06 -5.27
CA VAL A 141 -0.29 1.54 -4.57
C VAL A 141 0.46 0.52 -5.43
N GLU A 142 -0.27 -0.41 -6.05
CA GLU A 142 0.29 -1.47 -6.90
C GLU A 142 0.95 -0.91 -8.15
N GLU A 143 0.30 0.06 -8.81
CA GLU A 143 0.84 0.73 -9.99
C GLU A 143 2.10 1.55 -9.64
N THR A 144 2.13 2.17 -8.46
CA THR A 144 3.30 2.85 -7.90
C THR A 144 4.45 1.86 -7.68
N PHE A 145 4.18 0.72 -7.06
CA PHE A 145 5.18 -0.32 -6.81
C PHE A 145 5.73 -0.92 -8.10
N ALA A 146 4.86 -1.22 -9.06
CA ALA A 146 5.26 -1.71 -10.38
C ALA A 146 6.16 -0.70 -11.10
N SER A 147 5.84 0.59 -11.02
CA SER A 147 6.66 1.66 -11.62
C SER A 147 8.04 1.76 -10.97
N ALA A 148 8.11 1.74 -9.64
CA ALA A 148 9.39 1.80 -8.91
C ALA A 148 10.26 0.55 -9.14
N GLN A 149 9.65 -0.63 -9.18
CA GLN A 149 10.33 -1.88 -9.54
C GLN A 149 10.86 -1.83 -10.98
N ALA A 150 10.09 -1.26 -11.92
CA ALA A 150 10.53 -1.07 -13.29
C ALA A 150 11.75 -0.14 -13.39
N ILE A 151 11.80 0.94 -12.61
CA ILE A 151 12.98 1.82 -12.50
C ILE A 151 14.20 1.03 -12.01
N ALA A 152 14.04 0.25 -10.93
CA ALA A 152 15.12 -0.58 -10.38
C ALA A 152 15.64 -1.62 -11.38
N ASN A 153 14.74 -2.26 -12.14
CA ASN A 153 15.08 -3.23 -13.18
C ASN A 153 15.78 -2.58 -14.37
N ARG A 154 15.34 -1.38 -14.78
CA ARG A 154 15.89 -0.63 -15.91
C ARG A 154 17.28 -0.06 -15.60
N TYR A 155 17.52 0.36 -14.37
CA TYR A 155 18.76 1.02 -13.94
C TYR A 155 19.41 0.31 -12.74
N PRO A 156 19.83 -0.96 -12.86
CA PRO A 156 20.25 -1.80 -11.72
C PRO A 156 21.54 -1.32 -11.03
N TYR A 157 22.36 -0.52 -11.72
CA TYR A 157 23.57 0.11 -11.17
C TYR A 157 23.28 1.42 -10.40
N LEU A 158 22.11 2.03 -10.61
CA LEU A 158 21.70 3.30 -10.00
C LEU A 158 20.59 3.13 -8.97
N ALA A 159 19.68 2.19 -9.15
CA ALA A 159 18.48 2.03 -8.34
C ALA A 159 18.43 0.66 -7.64
N LYS A 160 17.79 0.62 -6.48
CA LYS A 160 17.29 -0.61 -5.84
C LYS A 160 15.92 -0.32 -5.25
N TRP A 161 14.99 -1.25 -5.43
CA TRP A 161 13.72 -1.28 -4.71
C TRP A 161 13.91 -2.17 -3.49
N VAL A 162 13.87 -1.57 -2.29
CA VAL A 162 14.30 -2.21 -1.04
C VAL A 162 13.13 -2.24 -0.07
N ASP A 163 12.83 -3.43 0.43
CA ASP A 163 11.90 -3.59 1.55
C ASP A 163 12.54 -3.12 2.86
N VAL A 164 11.83 -2.26 3.58
CA VAL A 164 12.25 -1.65 4.85
C VAL A 164 11.29 -1.96 5.99
N GLY A 165 10.25 -2.78 5.78
CA GLY A 165 9.29 -3.19 6.79
C GLY A 165 7.89 -3.39 6.24
N ASN A 166 6.94 -3.61 7.14
CA ASN A 166 5.54 -3.84 6.78
C ASN A 166 4.66 -2.68 7.23
N SER A 167 3.57 -2.45 6.50
CA SER A 167 2.45 -1.66 7.02
C SER A 167 1.79 -2.37 8.21
N TRP A 168 1.12 -1.60 9.06
CA TRP A 168 0.44 -2.15 10.24
C TRP A 168 -0.53 -3.28 9.89
N GLU A 169 -1.37 -3.08 8.87
CA GLU A 169 -2.37 -4.08 8.46
C GLU A 169 -1.73 -5.39 7.98
N LYS A 170 -0.50 -5.33 7.45
CA LYS A 170 0.23 -6.53 7.04
C LYS A 170 0.76 -7.32 8.24
N ASP A 171 1.18 -6.64 9.31
CA ASP A 171 1.66 -7.26 10.55
C ASP A 171 0.52 -7.66 11.51
N ALA A 172 -0.58 -6.94 11.49
CA ALA A 172 -1.77 -7.14 12.31
C ALA A 172 -3.02 -7.27 11.43
N PRO A 173 -3.22 -8.43 10.75
CA PRO A 173 -4.30 -8.59 9.79
C PRO A 173 -5.66 -8.48 10.46
N GLY A 174 -6.51 -7.57 9.99
CA GLY A 174 -7.88 -7.36 10.46
C GLY A 174 -8.90 -7.16 9.34
N GLY A 175 -8.44 -7.01 8.10
CA GLY A 175 -9.28 -6.92 6.91
C GLY A 175 -8.48 -7.05 5.61
N SER A 176 -7.87 -5.95 5.16
CA SER A 176 -7.02 -5.95 3.95
C SER A 176 -5.70 -6.69 4.19
N PRO A 177 -5.03 -7.21 3.15
CA PRO A 177 -3.75 -7.91 3.35
C PRO A 177 -2.57 -6.98 3.75
N GLY A 178 -2.77 -5.67 3.71
CA GLY A 178 -1.71 -4.68 3.88
C GLY A 178 -0.64 -4.73 2.78
N TYR A 179 0.42 -3.94 2.95
CA TYR A 179 1.53 -3.79 2.01
C TYR A 179 2.90 -3.82 2.69
N ASP A 180 3.93 -4.19 1.92
CA ASP A 180 5.33 -3.87 2.24
C ASP A 180 5.55 -2.35 2.21
N LEU A 181 6.46 -1.87 3.06
CA LEU A 181 7.01 -0.53 2.99
C LEU A 181 8.31 -0.59 2.21
N LEU A 182 8.32 0.02 1.04
CA LEU A 182 9.40 -0.08 0.08
C LEU A 182 10.06 1.28 -0.14
N VAL A 183 11.38 1.28 -0.36
CA VAL A 183 12.18 2.48 -0.64
C VAL A 183 12.94 2.32 -1.95
N LEU A 184 12.81 3.32 -2.84
CA LEU A 184 13.62 3.41 -4.05
C LEU A 184 14.94 4.09 -3.71
N ARG A 185 15.97 3.28 -3.48
CA ARG A 185 17.30 3.78 -3.16
C ARG A 185 18.07 4.10 -4.43
N LEU A 186 18.39 5.37 -4.62
CA LEU A 186 19.20 5.86 -5.73
C LEU A 186 20.65 6.13 -5.30
N THR A 187 21.62 5.59 -6.04
CA THR A 187 23.05 5.88 -5.84
C THR A 187 23.88 5.48 -7.05
N ASN A 188 24.80 6.33 -7.49
CA ASN A 188 25.80 5.93 -8.49
C ASN A 188 26.88 5.06 -7.84
N ARG A 189 26.81 3.74 -8.02
CA ARG A 189 27.75 2.79 -7.39
C ARG A 189 29.18 2.85 -7.91
N ALA A 190 29.41 3.49 -9.06
CA ALA A 190 30.77 3.69 -9.58
C ALA A 190 31.56 4.72 -8.76
N VAL A 191 30.88 5.63 -8.05
CA VAL A 191 31.52 6.58 -7.15
C VAL A 191 31.72 5.91 -5.79
N SER A 192 32.97 5.81 -5.35
CA SER A 192 33.33 5.24 -4.04
C SER A 192 33.35 6.31 -2.95
N GLY A 193 33.49 5.86 -1.70
CA GLY A 193 33.56 6.73 -0.53
C GLY A 193 32.20 7.13 0.05
N PRO A 194 32.20 7.87 1.18
CA PRO A 194 30.99 8.39 1.81
C PRO A 194 30.20 9.29 0.86
N LYS A 195 28.87 9.21 0.91
CA LYS A 195 27.98 10.06 0.12
C LYS A 195 26.96 10.73 1.04
N PRO A 196 26.67 12.03 0.86
CA PRO A 196 25.56 12.65 1.55
C PRO A 196 24.25 11.95 1.18
N ARG A 197 23.32 11.88 2.14
CA ARG A 197 22.04 11.21 1.96
C ARG A 197 20.94 12.25 1.96
N LEU A 198 20.13 12.26 0.89
CA LEU A 198 18.84 12.90 0.86
C LEU A 198 17.78 11.81 1.12
N PHE A 199 16.84 12.10 2.00
CA PHE A 199 15.65 11.28 2.20
C PHE A 199 14.43 12.08 1.78
N LEU A 200 13.65 11.51 0.86
CA LEU A 200 12.39 12.07 0.38
C LEU A 200 11.27 11.12 0.80
N LEU A 201 10.23 11.67 1.41
CA LEU A 201 9.03 10.96 1.80
C LEU A 201 7.83 11.74 1.27
N SER A 202 6.87 11.01 0.72
CA SER A 202 5.59 11.53 0.22
C SER A 202 4.46 10.62 0.66
N ALA A 203 3.22 11.08 0.48
CA ALA A 203 2.02 10.32 0.79
C ALA A 203 1.98 9.79 2.24
N ILE A 204 2.54 10.55 3.18
CA ILE A 204 2.38 10.27 4.60
C ILE A 204 0.90 10.37 5.01
N HIS A 205 0.14 11.25 4.36
CA HIS A 205 -1.32 11.28 4.42
C HIS A 205 -1.91 10.69 3.13
N ALA A 206 -2.73 9.66 3.27
CA ALA A 206 -3.26 8.90 2.13
C ALA A 206 -4.15 9.73 1.19
N ARG A 207 -4.80 10.80 1.67
CA ARG A 207 -5.67 11.67 0.84
C ARG A 207 -4.91 12.61 -0.10
N GLU A 208 -3.61 12.79 0.09
CA GLU A 208 -2.79 13.77 -0.64
C GLU A 208 -2.12 13.13 -1.88
N TYR A 209 -2.93 12.64 -2.83
CA TYR A 209 -2.49 11.85 -3.99
C TYR A 209 -1.38 12.51 -4.83
N ALA A 210 -1.39 13.85 -4.93
CA ALA A 210 -0.39 14.64 -5.65
C ALA A 210 1.04 14.38 -5.20
N THR A 211 1.25 14.13 -3.92
CA THR A 211 2.60 13.96 -3.37
C THR A 211 3.25 12.66 -3.83
N ALA A 212 2.48 11.57 -3.94
CA ALA A 212 2.94 10.28 -4.45
C ALA A 212 3.37 10.39 -5.92
N GLU A 213 2.51 10.99 -6.75
CA GLU A 213 2.78 11.17 -8.17
C GLU A 213 3.98 12.09 -8.42
N LEU A 214 4.13 13.17 -7.65
CA LEU A 214 5.26 14.08 -7.78
C LEU A 214 6.60 13.38 -7.48
N SER A 215 6.63 12.50 -6.49
CA SER A 215 7.88 11.87 -6.03
C SER A 215 8.32 10.70 -6.92
N LEU A 216 7.40 10.11 -7.68
CA LEU A 216 7.69 8.98 -8.56
C LEU A 216 8.13 9.41 -9.97
N ARG A 217 7.84 10.64 -10.39
CA ARG A 217 8.13 11.17 -11.74
C ARG A 217 9.56 11.68 -11.90
#